data_AF-A0A7L2X817-F1
#
_entry.id   AF-A0A7L2X817-F1
#
_cell.length_a   1.000
_cell.length_b   1.000
_cell.length_c   1.000
_cell.angle_alpha   90.00
_cell.angle_beta   90.00
_cell.angle_gamma   90.00
#
_symmetry.space_group_name_H-M   'P 1'
#
loop_
_entity.id
_entity.type
_entity.pdbx_description
1 polymer ?
#
loop_
_entity_poly.entity_id
_entity_poly.type
_entity_poly.pdbx_seq_one_letter_code
_entity_poly.pdbx_strand_id
1 'polypeptide(L)' 'PRLELAWAMKAHQHAQVYFNLISSVDPKFLRLTKVDERIYEEFRKTFPGLRIDLLDPEELKSEPAK' A
#
# COMPACT_ATOMS: atom_id res chain seq x y z
N PRO A 1 -15.19 -16.14 9.36
CA PRO A 1 -16.19 -15.66 8.37
C PRO A 1 -16.56 -14.18 8.48
N ARG A 2 -17.03 -13.67 9.63
CA ARG A 2 -17.48 -12.24 9.72
C ARG A 2 -16.32 -11.25 9.59
N LEU A 3 -15.16 -11.58 10.17
CA LEU A 3 -13.97 -10.74 10.10
C LEU A 3 -13.43 -10.63 8.65
N GLU A 4 -13.27 -11.77 7.97
CA GLU A 4 -12.79 -11.83 6.59
C GLU A 4 -13.73 -11.08 5.64
N LEU A 5 -15.05 -11.23 5.83
CA LEU A 5 -16.04 -10.53 5.04
C LEU A 5 -15.96 -9.00 5.26
N ALA A 6 -15.88 -8.56 6.52
CA ALA A 6 -15.72 -7.14 6.84
C ALA A 6 -14.42 -6.57 6.26
N TRP A 7 -13.32 -7.32 6.37
CA TRP A 7 -12.03 -6.96 5.80
C TRP A 7 -12.10 -6.86 4.27
N ALA A 8 -12.68 -7.84 3.59
CA ALA A 8 -12.81 -7.87 2.13
C ALA A 8 -13.65 -6.69 1.60
N MET A 9 -14.77 -6.40 2.25
CA MET A 9 -15.60 -5.23 1.90
C MET A 9 -14.80 -3.93 2.05
N LYS A 10 -14.07 -3.77 3.15
CA LYS A 10 -13.31 -2.56 3.41
C LYS A 10 -12.12 -2.40 2.47
N ALA A 11 -11.38 -3.49 2.21
CA ALA A 11 -10.27 -3.51 1.27
C ALA A 11 -10.73 -3.14 -0.16
N HIS A 12 -11.86 -3.69 -0.61
CA HIS A 12 -12.43 -3.36 -1.91
C HIS A 12 -12.83 -1.87 -2.01
N GLN A 13 -13.49 -1.34 -0.97
CA GLN A 13 -13.83 0.09 -0.92
C GLN A 13 -12.59 0.98 -1.01
N HIS A 14 -11.53 0.67 -0.25
CA HIS A 14 -10.27 1.43 -0.33
C HIS A 14 -9.65 1.36 -1.72
N ALA A 15 -9.61 0.18 -2.35
CA ALA A 15 -9.08 0.01 -3.70
C ALA A 15 -9.83 0.88 -4.72
N GLN A 16 -11.17 0.87 -4.67
CA GLN A 16 -11.99 1.67 -5.57
C GLN A 16 -11.78 3.19 -5.36
N VAL A 17 -11.74 3.64 -4.10
CA VAL A 17 -11.50 5.06 -3.78
C VAL A 17 -10.12 5.50 -4.27
N TYR A 18 -9.08 4.72 -3.99
CA TYR A 18 -7.73 5.05 -4.45
C TYR A 18 -7.62 5.05 -5.97
N PHE A 19 -8.23 4.07 -6.65
CA PHE A 19 -8.27 4.03 -8.12
C PHE A 19 -8.90 5.30 -8.70
N ASN A 20 -10.03 5.74 -8.15
CA ASN A 20 -10.69 6.96 -8.60
C ASN A 20 -9.83 8.20 -8.36
N LEU A 21 -9.16 8.30 -7.21
CA LEU A 21 -8.28 9.42 -6.88
C LEU A 21 -7.11 9.51 -7.87
N ILE A 22 -6.34 8.43 -8.05
CA ILE A 22 -5.16 8.44 -8.93
C ILE A 22 -5.54 8.62 -10.41
N SER A 23 -6.76 8.26 -10.79
CA SER A 23 -7.27 8.46 -12.16
C SER A 23 -7.79 9.87 -12.41
N SER A 24 -8.10 10.63 -11.35
CA SER A 24 -8.75 11.95 -11.47
C SER A 24 -7.80 13.13 -11.24
N VAL A 25 -6.68 12.93 -10.53
CA VAL A 25 -5.71 13.98 -10.21
C VAL A 25 -4.28 13.47 -10.41
N ASP A 26 -3.34 14.40 -10.65
CA ASP A 26 -1.92 14.07 -10.74
C ASP A 26 -1.42 13.49 -9.39
N PRO A 27 -0.96 12.22 -9.35
CA PRO A 27 -0.61 11.54 -8.11
C PRO A 27 0.49 12.23 -7.30
N LYS A 28 1.34 13.07 -7.92
CA LYS A 28 2.43 13.76 -7.19
C LYS A 28 1.92 14.74 -6.13
N PHE A 29 0.67 15.18 -6.24
CA PHE A 29 0.04 16.07 -5.27
C PHE A 29 -0.84 15.34 -4.25
N LEU A 30 -1.06 14.03 -4.42
CA LEU A 30 -1.83 13.23 -3.48
C LEU A 30 -0.99 12.96 -2.23
N ARG A 31 -1.53 13.38 -1.07
CA ARG A 31 -1.06 12.96 0.25
C ARG A 31 -2.18 12.18 0.93
N LEU A 32 -1.95 10.91 1.20
CA LEU A 32 -2.94 10.02 1.82
C LEU A 32 -2.98 10.24 3.33
N THR A 33 -1.85 10.59 3.94
CA THR A 33 -1.74 10.92 5.35
C THR A 33 -0.86 12.14 5.58
N LYS A 34 -0.91 12.68 6.80
CA LYS A 34 -0.04 13.81 7.21
C LYS A 34 1.43 13.40 7.37
N VAL A 35 1.74 12.11 7.35
CA VAL A 35 3.05 11.55 7.70
C VAL A 35 3.67 10.73 6.57
N ASP A 36 3.18 10.89 5.33
CA ASP A 36 3.62 10.11 4.17
C ASP A 36 5.14 10.17 3.94
N GLU A 37 5.75 11.37 4.07
CA GLU A 37 7.20 11.55 3.92
C GLU A 37 7.97 10.71 4.94
N ARG A 38 7.58 10.77 6.21
CA ARG A 38 8.21 9.98 7.28
C ARG A 38 8.06 8.48 7.04
N ILE A 39 6.88 8.03 6.59
CA ILE A 39 6.65 6.61 6.27
C ILE A 39 7.58 6.18 5.13
N TYR A 40 7.68 6.98 4.07
CA TYR A 40 8.52 6.67 2.91
C TYR A 40 10.01 6.63 3.26
N GLU A 41 10.49 7.60 4.03
CA GLU A 41 11.89 7.66 4.47
C GLU A 41 12.27 6.43 5.30
N GLU A 42 11.47 6.08 6.31
CA GLU A 42 11.73 4.90 7.15
C GLU A 42 11.63 3.61 6.33
N PHE A 43 10.63 3.50 5.46
CA PHE A 43 10.50 2.34 4.57
C PHE A 43 11.74 2.14 3.68
N ARG A 44 12.29 3.21 3.08
CA ARG A 44 13.48 3.12 2.24
C ARG A 44 14.77 2.83 3.02
N LYS A 45 14.84 3.25 4.29
CA LYS A 45 15.95 2.87 5.19
C LYS A 45 15.88 1.39 5.57
N THR A 46 14.69 0.89 5.92
CA THR A 46 14.50 -0.49 6.37
C THR A 46 14.53 -1.49 5.21
N PHE A 47 13.99 -1.13 4.06
CA PHE A 47 13.87 -1.99 2.87
C PHE A 47 14.50 -1.36 1.63
N PRO A 48 15.82 -1.10 1.63
CA PRO A 48 16.50 -0.36 0.56
C PRO A 48 16.47 -1.10 -0.79
N GLY A 49 16.45 -2.43 -0.77
CA GLY A 49 16.42 -3.27 -1.96
C GLY A 49 15.02 -3.61 -2.48
N LEU A 50 13.96 -3.23 -1.77
CA LEU A 50 12.59 -3.60 -2.14
C LEU A 50 12.10 -2.77 -3.33
N ARG A 51 11.81 -3.46 -4.42
CA ARG A 51 11.28 -2.90 -5.66
C ARG A 51 9.76 -2.71 -5.55
N ILE A 52 9.33 -1.47 -5.34
CA ILE A 52 7.89 -1.15 -5.21
C ILE A 52 7.13 -1.21 -6.54
N ASP A 53 7.85 -1.16 -7.65
CA ASP A 53 7.32 -1.27 -9.01
C ASP A 53 6.94 -2.71 -9.39
N LEU A 54 7.57 -3.70 -8.75
CA LEU A 54 7.32 -5.11 -8.96
C LEU A 54 7.45 -5.86 -7.64
N LEU A 55 6.30 -6.19 -7.05
CA LEU A 55 6.21 -6.95 -5.81
C LEU A 55 5.85 -8.40 -6.13
N ASP A 56 6.68 -9.34 -5.69
CA ASP A 56 6.37 -10.77 -5.75
C ASP A 56 5.56 -11.19 -4.50
N PRO A 57 4.32 -11.66 -4.65
CA PRO A 57 3.51 -12.14 -3.53
C PRO A 57 4.16 -13.27 -2.73
N GLU A 58 4.98 -14.11 -3.36
CA GLU A 58 5.62 -15.24 -2.67
C GLU A 58 6.81 -14.77 -1.83
N GLU A 59 7.56 -13.77 -2.29
CA GLU A 59 8.60 -13.11 -1.48
C GLU A 59 7.98 -12.45 -0.23
N LEU A 60 6.83 -11.79 -0.38
CA LEU A 60 6.12 -11.14 0.73
C LEU A 60 5.53 -12.13 1.74
N LYS A 61 5.21 -13.36 1.32
CA LYS A 61 4.69 -14.41 2.20
C LYS A 61 5.79 -15.25 2.85
N SER A 62 7.05 -15.03 2.48
CA SER A 62 8.18 -15.79 3.02
C SER A 62 8.37 -15.53 4.52
N GLU A 63 8.88 -16.52 5.26
CA GLU A 63 9.11 -16.38 6.70
C GLU A 63 10.03 -15.20 7.07
N PRO A 64 11.11 -14.88 6.33
CA PRO A 64 11.92 -13.70 6.62
C PRO A 64 11.21 -12.36 6.40
N ALA A 65 10.11 -12.35 5.63
CA ALA A 65 9.36 -11.14 5.28
C ALA A 65 8.14 -10.89 6.20
N LYS A 66 7.73 -11.89 7.00
CA LYS A 66 6.65 -11.76 8.00
C LYS A 66 7.14 -11.08 9.27
#